data_AF-A0A432I2E2-F1
#
_entry.id   AF-A0A432I2E2-F1
#
_cell.length_a   1.000
_cell.length_b   1.000
_cell.length_c   1.000
_cell.angle_alpha   90.00
_cell.angle_beta   90.00
_cell.angle_gamma   90.00
#
_symmetry.space_group_name_H-M   'P 1'
#
loop_
_entity.id
_entity.type
_entity.pdbx_description
1 polymer ?
#
loop_
_entity_poly.entity_id
_entity_poly.type
_entity_poly.pdbx_seq_one_letter_code
_entity_poly.pdbx_strand_id
1 'polypeptide(L)'
;MAVDSKLLSAVRKVAVWAVSFLSIALVYHLVLSAIEDSPDGITNSWRATALFLGLVVAIIIHSSLRLLLEPRQRIIGTMALRNLRRRKRNTALIVIGLLVGSAIISSSLVVGDSLDATLNAEFTEALDETDIVIQGTDINGFPVWWNQSSALDFVNDMESDPDIDAVSIGIKTSVSIKVPDRKTVEPHAHWLAMDGELQQTGTWNPLGGAGGAHYSDIETGNVVVNEEAAEQLELQVGDRLEVSWTDINAGVVSRPMANFTVQAIVSTTATGFVQGGDTAIFTELAVAQELRHRTGEINRIAMSATGGLLDAFAAEQRVLPRLNSSFDAALLGIDAGLDIATIPDEFSLAVQSTAGDGLLSGVEVESLRENLTTIAPNASVVEMLMAPLAGLSHEGV
;
A
#
# COMPACT_ATOMS: atom_id res chain seq x y z
N MET A 1 -23.62 39.30 -65.26
CA MET A 1 -23.49 37.92 -64.71
C MET A 1 -23.73 38.02 -63.21
N ALA A 2 -24.99 37.95 -62.79
CA ALA A 2 -25.35 38.09 -61.38
C ALA A 2 -25.04 36.77 -60.68
N VAL A 3 -23.95 36.74 -59.90
CA VAL A 3 -23.65 35.59 -59.05
C VAL A 3 -24.81 35.46 -58.06
N ASP A 4 -25.48 34.32 -58.09
CA ASP A 4 -26.65 34.05 -57.25
C ASP A 4 -26.24 34.15 -55.77
N SER A 5 -26.75 35.17 -55.09
CA SER A 5 -26.39 35.51 -53.72
C SER A 5 -26.68 34.36 -52.74
N LYS A 6 -27.65 33.50 -53.08
CA LYS A 6 -27.94 32.27 -52.34
C LYS A 6 -26.80 31.26 -52.45
N LEU A 7 -26.21 31.12 -53.64
CA LEU A 7 -25.13 30.17 -53.92
C LEU A 7 -23.83 30.58 -53.22
N LEU A 8 -23.49 31.87 -53.23
CA LEU A 8 -22.40 32.45 -52.43
C LEU A 8 -22.58 32.22 -50.92
N SER A 9 -23.81 32.36 -50.41
CA SER A 9 -24.10 32.12 -49.00
C SER A 9 -23.98 30.66 -48.59
N ALA A 10 -24.35 29.73 -49.49
CA ALA A 10 -24.26 28.30 -49.26
C ALA A 10 -22.79 27.85 -49.24
N VAL A 11 -21.99 28.30 -50.22
CA VAL A 11 -20.55 28.02 -50.29
C VAL A 11 -19.82 28.49 -49.04
N ARG A 12 -20.15 29.69 -48.52
CA ARG A 12 -19.53 30.20 -47.29
C ARG A 12 -19.86 29.38 -46.05
N LYS A 13 -21.09 28.88 -45.93
CA LYS A 13 -21.48 27.99 -44.82
C LYS A 13 -20.74 26.65 -44.87
N VAL A 14 -20.62 26.07 -46.07
CA VAL A 14 -19.87 24.83 -46.28
C VAL A 14 -18.38 25.04 -45.95
N ALA A 15 -17.79 26.15 -46.39
CA ALA A 15 -16.40 26.49 -46.09
C ALA A 15 -16.14 26.65 -44.58
N VAL A 16 -17.05 27.29 -43.84
CA VAL A 16 -16.93 27.45 -42.39
C VAL A 16 -16.94 26.10 -41.68
N TRP A 17 -17.86 25.19 -42.06
CA TRP A 17 -17.90 23.85 -41.51
C TRP A 17 -16.66 23.02 -41.88
N ALA A 18 -16.19 23.12 -43.13
CA ALA A 18 -14.99 22.43 -43.59
C ALA A 18 -13.75 22.89 -42.80
N VAL A 19 -13.59 24.19 -42.55
CA VAL A 19 -12.48 24.73 -41.74
C VAL A 19 -12.57 24.26 -40.28
N SER A 20 -13.78 24.20 -39.70
CA SER A 20 -13.96 23.68 -38.35
C SER A 20 -13.58 22.21 -38.24
N PHE A 21 -14.06 21.35 -39.15
CA PHE A 21 -13.67 19.93 -39.14
C PHE A 21 -12.17 19.73 -39.41
N LEU A 22 -11.59 20.50 -40.33
CA LEU A 22 -10.16 20.47 -40.60
C LEU A 22 -9.34 20.86 -39.36
N SER A 23 -9.79 21.85 -38.59
CA SER A 23 -9.11 22.27 -37.37
C SER A 23 -9.10 21.20 -36.28
N ILE A 24 -10.15 20.36 -36.19
CA ILE A 24 -10.15 19.21 -35.27
C ILE A 24 -9.03 18.24 -35.64
N ALA A 25 -8.97 17.85 -36.91
CA ALA A 25 -7.94 16.93 -37.41
C ALA A 25 -6.53 17.51 -37.25
N LEU A 26 -6.37 18.81 -37.50
CA LEU A 26 -5.08 19.51 -37.37
C LEU A 26 -4.61 19.53 -35.91
N VAL A 27 -5.48 19.94 -34.97
CA VAL A 27 -5.13 19.97 -33.54
C VAL A 27 -4.88 18.55 -33.02
N TYR A 28 -5.69 17.59 -33.45
CA TYR A 28 -5.50 16.19 -33.07
C TYR A 28 -4.12 15.67 -33.49
N HIS A 29 -3.73 15.90 -34.75
CA HIS A 29 -2.40 15.51 -35.24
C HIS A 29 -1.27 16.29 -34.56
N LEU A 30 -1.43 17.59 -34.33
CA LEU A 30 -0.42 18.42 -33.67
C LEU A 30 -0.15 17.95 -32.24
N VAL A 31 -1.21 17.63 -31.50
CA VAL A 31 -1.10 17.13 -30.12
C VAL A 31 -0.41 15.78 -30.11
N LEU A 32 -0.85 14.85 -30.96
CA LEU A 32 -0.21 13.53 -31.03
C LEU A 32 1.26 13.60 -31.47
N SER A 33 1.61 14.46 -32.44
CA SER A 33 3.01 14.64 -32.85
C SER A 33 3.87 15.27 -31.77
N ALA A 34 3.28 16.06 -30.87
CA ALA A 34 4.02 16.66 -29.75
C ALA A 34 4.29 15.65 -28.62
N ILE A 35 3.56 14.53 -28.59
CA ILE A 35 3.61 13.51 -27.53
C ILE A 35 4.24 12.21 -28.06
N GLU A 36 4.64 12.17 -29.33
CA GLU A 36 5.20 10.98 -29.96
C GLU A 36 6.49 10.49 -29.28
N ASP A 37 7.26 11.40 -28.67
CA ASP A 37 8.47 11.12 -27.90
C ASP A 37 8.20 10.91 -26.38
N SER A 38 6.94 10.82 -25.94
CA SER A 38 6.60 10.64 -24.53
C SER A 38 6.96 9.22 -24.04
N PRO A 39 7.53 9.07 -22.82
CA PRO A 39 7.96 7.77 -22.28
C PRO A 39 6.88 6.68 -22.31
N ASP A 40 5.62 7.06 -22.04
CA ASP A 40 4.49 6.13 -21.94
C ASP A 40 3.81 5.82 -23.30
N GLY A 41 4.31 6.41 -24.39
CA GLY A 41 3.70 6.33 -25.72
C GLY A 41 2.31 6.99 -25.82
N ILE A 42 1.61 6.74 -26.93
CA ILE A 42 0.27 7.32 -27.19
C ILE A 42 -0.79 6.49 -26.46
N THR A 43 -1.09 6.89 -25.23
CA THR A 43 -2.17 6.31 -24.42
C THR A 43 -3.57 6.73 -24.91
N ASN A 44 -4.60 6.02 -24.46
CA ASN A 44 -6.00 6.36 -24.77
C ASN A 44 -6.43 7.70 -24.16
N SER A 45 -5.85 8.11 -23.04
CA SER A 45 -6.10 9.43 -22.43
C SER A 45 -5.58 10.55 -23.32
N TRP A 46 -4.39 10.42 -23.89
CA TRP A 46 -3.85 11.41 -24.83
C TRP A 46 -4.70 11.58 -26.08
N ARG A 47 -5.22 10.48 -26.63
CA ARG A 47 -6.17 10.53 -27.77
C ARG A 47 -7.45 11.27 -27.40
N ALA A 48 -8.01 11.00 -26.23
CA ALA A 48 -9.21 11.69 -25.75
C ALA A 48 -8.96 13.19 -25.57
N THR A 49 -7.86 13.56 -24.92
CA THR A 49 -7.46 14.96 -24.71
C THR A 49 -7.28 15.70 -26.04
N ALA A 50 -6.59 15.08 -27.00
CA ALA A 50 -6.39 15.65 -28.33
C ALA A 50 -7.73 15.90 -29.06
N LEU A 51 -8.68 14.96 -28.96
CA LEU A 51 -10.02 15.12 -29.55
C LEU A 51 -10.82 16.25 -28.88
N PHE A 52 -10.86 16.28 -27.54
CA PHE A 52 -11.59 17.32 -26.81
C PHE A 52 -11.01 18.71 -27.07
N LEU A 53 -9.67 18.84 -27.06
CA LEU A 53 -9.00 20.10 -27.38
C LEU A 53 -9.29 20.52 -28.83
N GLY A 54 -9.21 19.59 -29.79
CA GLY A 54 -9.58 19.84 -31.17
C GLY A 54 -11.03 20.31 -31.32
N LEU A 55 -11.97 19.72 -30.58
CA LEU A 55 -13.38 20.12 -30.59
C LEU A 55 -13.57 21.54 -30.02
N VAL A 56 -12.90 21.88 -28.92
CA VAL A 56 -12.93 23.24 -28.33
C VAL A 56 -12.38 24.27 -29.32
N VAL A 57 -11.20 24.01 -29.90
CA VAL A 57 -10.59 24.89 -30.91
C VAL A 57 -11.50 25.04 -32.13
N ALA A 58 -12.12 23.96 -32.59
CA ALA A 58 -13.04 23.99 -33.71
C ALA A 58 -14.29 24.82 -33.41
N ILE A 59 -14.86 24.75 -32.21
CA ILE A 59 -15.97 25.61 -31.78
C ILE A 59 -15.55 27.08 -31.76
N ILE A 60 -14.36 27.39 -31.27
CA ILE A 60 -13.82 28.76 -31.22
C ILE A 60 -13.61 29.30 -32.64
N ILE A 61 -12.97 28.53 -33.53
CA ILE A 61 -12.76 28.89 -34.93
C ILE A 61 -14.10 29.05 -35.64
N HIS A 62 -15.04 28.11 -35.45
CA HIS A 62 -16.38 28.18 -36.04
C HIS A 62 -17.09 29.47 -35.64
N SER A 63 -17.11 29.76 -34.34
CA SER A 63 -17.77 30.94 -33.77
C SER A 63 -17.11 32.24 -34.24
N SER A 64 -15.77 32.27 -34.27
CA SER A 64 -14.99 33.42 -34.75
C SER A 64 -15.21 33.69 -36.24
N LEU A 65 -15.21 32.63 -37.05
CA LEU A 65 -15.36 32.74 -38.49
C LEU A 65 -16.78 33.18 -38.86
N ARG A 66 -17.81 32.71 -38.14
CA ARG A 66 -19.17 33.23 -38.32
C ARG A 66 -19.30 34.68 -37.87
N LEU A 67 -18.67 35.06 -36.76
CA LEU A 67 -18.65 36.45 -36.29
C LEU A 67 -18.02 37.40 -37.31
N LEU A 68 -16.99 36.97 -38.04
CA LEU A 68 -16.32 37.75 -39.08
C LEU A 68 -17.10 37.79 -40.39
N LEU A 69 -17.59 36.63 -40.86
CA LEU A 69 -18.17 36.48 -42.19
C LEU A 69 -19.67 36.82 -42.24
N GLU A 70 -20.45 36.54 -41.20
CA GLU A 70 -21.90 36.80 -41.17
C GLU A 70 -22.23 38.21 -40.69
N PRO A 71 -22.80 39.10 -41.53
CA PRO A 71 -23.07 40.49 -41.14
C PRO A 71 -24.01 40.59 -39.93
N ARG A 72 -25.01 39.71 -39.84
CA ARG A 72 -25.94 39.65 -38.70
C ARG A 72 -25.22 39.32 -37.40
N GLN A 73 -24.34 38.33 -37.40
CA GLN A 73 -23.60 37.93 -36.19
C GLN A 73 -22.59 39.00 -35.77
N ARG A 74 -21.91 39.62 -36.74
CA ARG A 74 -21.00 40.75 -36.49
C ARG A 74 -21.70 41.92 -35.78
N ILE A 75 -22.93 42.23 -36.18
CA ILE A 75 -23.74 43.26 -35.52
C ILE A 75 -24.04 42.85 -34.07
N ILE A 76 -24.48 41.62 -33.83
CA ILE A 76 -24.77 41.12 -32.47
C ILE A 76 -23.52 41.14 -31.59
N GLY A 77 -22.37 40.67 -32.09
CA GLY A 77 -21.11 40.67 -31.33
C GLY A 77 -20.57 42.08 -31.04
N THR A 78 -20.70 43.01 -31.99
CA THR A 78 -20.33 44.42 -31.74
C THR A 78 -21.28 45.10 -30.75
N MET A 79 -22.57 44.77 -30.76
CA MET A 79 -23.52 45.20 -29.71
C MET A 79 -23.14 44.61 -28.35
N ALA A 80 -22.84 43.31 -28.28
CA ALA A 80 -22.42 42.63 -27.05
C ALA A 80 -21.15 43.26 -26.48
N LEU A 81 -20.12 43.47 -27.30
CA LEU A 81 -18.85 44.09 -26.88
C LEU A 81 -19.03 45.53 -26.38
N ARG A 82 -19.86 46.34 -27.05
CA ARG A 82 -20.23 47.69 -26.56
C ARG A 82 -20.95 47.61 -25.22
N ASN A 83 -21.79 46.59 -25.01
CA ASN A 83 -22.53 46.41 -23.77
C ASN A 83 -21.59 45.99 -22.61
N LEU A 84 -20.66 45.07 -22.87
CA LEU A 84 -19.56 44.71 -21.96
C LEU A 84 -18.73 45.96 -21.58
N ARG A 85 -18.33 46.76 -22.57
CA ARG A 85 -17.53 47.98 -22.33
C ARG A 85 -18.29 49.07 -21.57
N ARG A 86 -19.62 49.16 -21.75
CA ARG A 86 -20.47 50.14 -21.05
C ARG A 86 -20.78 49.71 -19.61
N ARG A 87 -20.88 48.42 -19.32
CA ARG A 87 -21.22 47.85 -17.99
C ARG A 87 -20.00 47.30 -17.25
N LYS A 88 -18.92 48.08 -17.19
CA LYS A 88 -17.60 47.66 -16.68
C LYS A 88 -17.64 46.95 -15.32
N ARG A 89 -18.43 47.44 -14.35
CA ARG A 89 -18.52 46.85 -13.01
C ARG A 89 -19.15 45.45 -13.02
N ASN A 90 -20.30 45.29 -13.67
CA ASN A 90 -21.00 44.01 -13.71
C ASN A 90 -20.22 42.98 -14.54
N THR A 91 -19.62 43.41 -15.65
CA THR A 91 -18.70 42.58 -16.43
C THR A 91 -17.51 42.12 -15.60
N ALA A 92 -16.87 43.02 -14.86
CA ALA A 92 -15.74 42.67 -14.00
C ALA A 92 -16.13 41.64 -12.94
N LEU A 93 -17.28 41.80 -12.28
CA LEU A 93 -17.78 40.83 -11.30
C LEU A 93 -18.01 39.43 -11.91
N ILE A 94 -18.57 39.36 -13.12
CA ILE A 94 -18.78 38.07 -13.82
C ILE A 94 -17.43 37.43 -14.17
N VAL A 95 -16.51 38.20 -14.75
CA VAL A 95 -15.18 37.68 -15.14
C VAL A 95 -14.41 37.23 -13.90
N ILE A 96 -14.44 38.01 -12.81
CA ILE A 96 -13.82 37.62 -11.54
C ILE A 96 -14.45 36.34 -11.01
N GLY A 97 -15.78 36.22 -10.98
CA GLY A 97 -16.45 34.99 -10.54
C GLY A 97 -16.05 33.76 -11.36
N LEU A 98 -15.97 33.90 -12.69
CA LEU A 98 -15.52 32.83 -13.58
C LEU A 98 -14.04 32.48 -13.35
N LEU A 99 -13.17 33.49 -13.18
CA LEU A 99 -11.75 33.28 -12.90
C LEU A 99 -11.53 32.61 -11.55
N VAL A 100 -12.24 33.05 -10.51
CA VAL A 100 -12.14 32.46 -9.17
C VAL A 100 -12.63 31.01 -9.19
N GLY A 101 -13.77 30.73 -9.83
CA GLY A 101 -14.25 29.35 -9.98
C GLY A 101 -13.24 28.46 -10.70
N SER A 102 -12.67 28.94 -11.82
CA SER A 102 -11.64 28.21 -12.54
C SER A 102 -10.35 28.02 -11.73
N ALA A 103 -9.95 29.03 -10.97
CA ALA A 103 -8.75 28.98 -10.13
C ALA A 103 -8.91 28.01 -8.96
N ILE A 104 -10.08 27.96 -8.32
CA ILE A 104 -10.38 27.02 -7.23
C ILE A 104 -10.30 25.58 -7.74
N ILE A 105 -10.94 25.29 -8.88
CA ILE A 105 -10.93 23.94 -9.46
C ILE A 105 -9.50 23.53 -9.84
N SER A 106 -8.76 24.42 -10.52
CA SER A 106 -7.36 24.15 -10.90
C SER A 106 -6.45 23.98 -9.68
N SER A 107 -6.63 24.79 -8.64
CA SER A 107 -5.85 24.69 -7.40
C SER A 107 -6.13 23.38 -6.67
N SER A 108 -7.39 22.93 -6.64
CA SER A 108 -7.74 21.65 -6.03
C SER A 108 -7.11 20.47 -6.78
N LEU A 109 -7.02 20.54 -8.11
CA LEU A 109 -6.38 19.50 -8.91
C LEU A 109 -4.88 19.45 -8.65
N VAL A 110 -4.20 20.60 -8.67
CA VAL A 110 -2.76 20.68 -8.40
C VAL A 110 -2.42 20.22 -6.97
N VAL A 111 -3.23 20.60 -5.99
CA VAL A 111 -3.05 20.14 -4.59
C VAL A 111 -3.30 18.64 -4.47
N GLY A 112 -4.32 18.10 -5.16
CA GLY A 112 -4.56 16.66 -5.22
C GLY A 112 -3.35 15.92 -5.78
N ASP A 113 -2.88 16.31 -6.96
CA ASP A 113 -1.71 15.69 -7.62
C ASP A 113 -0.44 15.79 -6.74
N SER A 114 -0.27 16.91 -6.03
CA SER A 114 0.87 17.10 -5.13
C SER A 114 0.78 16.22 -3.88
N LEU A 115 -0.42 16.09 -3.29
CA LEU A 115 -0.65 15.20 -2.15
C LEU A 115 -0.41 13.74 -2.56
N ASP A 116 -0.98 13.32 -3.69
CA ASP A 116 -0.82 11.95 -4.21
C ASP A 116 0.66 11.65 -4.48
N ALA A 117 1.39 12.57 -5.10
CA ALA A 117 2.83 12.41 -5.31
C ALA A 117 3.63 12.33 -4.00
N THR A 118 3.24 13.10 -2.98
CA THR A 118 3.90 13.09 -1.67
C THR A 118 3.62 11.79 -0.92
N LEU A 119 2.36 11.34 -0.88
CA LEU A 119 1.99 10.08 -0.23
C LEU A 119 2.62 8.89 -0.92
N ASN A 120 2.64 8.88 -2.26
CA ASN A 120 3.33 7.84 -3.00
C ASN A 120 4.81 7.84 -2.65
N ALA A 121 5.50 8.99 -2.68
CA ALA A 121 6.90 9.04 -2.28
C ALA A 121 7.12 8.52 -0.84
N GLU A 122 6.32 8.96 0.13
CA GLU A 122 6.48 8.56 1.54
C GLU A 122 6.29 7.04 1.75
N PHE A 123 5.25 6.43 1.16
CA PHE A 123 5.04 5.00 1.30
C PHE A 123 6.03 4.18 0.49
N THR A 124 6.27 4.59 -0.75
CA THR A 124 7.13 3.88 -1.68
C THR A 124 8.59 3.94 -1.26
N GLU A 125 9.06 5.06 -0.71
CA GLU A 125 10.43 5.17 -0.24
C GLU A 125 10.72 4.28 0.95
N ALA A 126 9.78 4.06 1.89
CA ALA A 126 10.02 3.20 3.06
C ALA A 126 9.96 1.69 2.74
N LEU A 127 9.14 1.29 1.77
CA LEU A 127 8.83 -0.10 1.46
C LEU A 127 9.98 -0.88 0.82
N ASP A 128 11.02 -0.20 0.31
CA ASP A 128 12.02 -0.84 -0.54
C ASP A 128 11.34 -1.64 -1.67
N GLU A 129 11.85 -2.80 -2.04
CA GLU A 129 11.21 -3.72 -2.99
C GLU A 129 10.16 -4.64 -2.32
N THR A 130 9.59 -4.25 -1.18
CA THR A 130 8.56 -5.05 -0.48
C THR A 130 7.18 -4.77 -1.05
N ASP A 131 6.68 -5.68 -1.89
CA ASP A 131 5.36 -5.56 -2.52
C ASP A 131 4.28 -6.34 -1.77
N ILE A 132 4.60 -7.57 -1.35
CA ILE A 132 3.63 -8.46 -0.69
C ILE A 132 4.14 -8.79 0.73
N VAL A 133 3.27 -8.57 1.72
CA VAL A 133 3.54 -8.94 3.12
C VAL A 133 2.45 -9.87 3.63
N ILE A 134 2.85 -11.05 4.09
CA ILE A 134 1.99 -12.00 4.79
C ILE A 134 2.28 -11.86 6.28
N GLN A 135 1.28 -11.42 7.03
CA GLN A 135 1.30 -11.31 8.49
C GLN A 135 -0.13 -11.49 9.01
N GLY A 136 -0.28 -12.02 10.22
CA GLY A 136 -1.57 -12.21 10.86
C GLY A 136 -1.62 -11.55 12.23
N THR A 137 -2.81 -11.14 12.65
CA THR A 137 -3.08 -10.67 14.02
C THR A 137 -4.27 -11.42 14.61
N ASP A 138 -4.19 -11.76 15.89
CA ASP A 138 -5.31 -12.34 16.63
C ASP A 138 -6.38 -11.28 16.99
N ILE A 139 -7.45 -11.71 17.65
CA ILE A 139 -8.54 -10.83 18.10
C ILE A 139 -8.09 -9.73 19.09
N ASN A 140 -6.96 -9.94 19.76
CA ASN A 140 -6.39 -9.01 20.73
C ASN A 140 -5.32 -8.10 20.11
N GLY A 141 -5.03 -8.26 18.81
CA GLY A 141 -4.02 -7.49 18.08
C GLY A 141 -2.58 -8.01 18.24
N PHE A 142 -2.38 -9.21 18.80
CA PHE A 142 -1.07 -9.85 18.86
C PHE A 142 -0.73 -10.54 17.54
N PRO A 143 0.56 -10.61 17.17
CA PRO A 143 0.97 -11.30 15.95
C PRO A 143 0.66 -12.80 16.04
N VAL A 144 0.20 -13.36 14.92
CA VAL A 144 0.06 -14.80 14.73
C VAL A 144 1.42 -15.38 14.35
N TRP A 145 1.84 -16.40 15.10
CA TRP A 145 3.12 -17.07 14.90
C TRP A 145 2.94 -18.28 13.98
N TRP A 146 3.94 -18.53 13.15
CA TRP A 146 3.99 -19.68 12.26
C TRP A 146 5.33 -20.38 12.35
N ASN A 147 5.32 -21.70 12.18
CA ASN A 147 6.52 -22.51 12.18
C ASN A 147 7.44 -22.13 11.00
N GLN A 148 8.70 -21.82 11.30
CA GLN A 148 9.68 -21.37 10.32
C GLN A 148 9.96 -22.44 9.25
N SER A 149 9.99 -23.72 9.60
CA SER A 149 10.25 -24.77 8.60
C SER A 149 9.10 -24.93 7.61
N SER A 150 7.86 -24.92 8.07
CA SER A 150 6.67 -24.92 7.19
C SER A 150 6.62 -23.66 6.31
N ALA A 151 6.95 -22.51 6.89
CA ALA A 151 7.02 -21.25 6.14
C ALA A 151 8.11 -21.28 5.07
N LEU A 152 9.28 -21.87 5.35
CA LEU A 152 10.36 -22.03 4.37
C LEU A 152 9.96 -22.93 3.21
N ASP A 153 9.22 -24.02 3.45
CA ASP A 153 8.71 -24.86 2.38
C ASP A 153 7.76 -24.09 1.45
N PHE A 154 6.88 -23.26 2.01
CA PHE A 154 6.00 -22.36 1.25
C PHE A 154 6.80 -21.29 0.48
N VAL A 155 7.77 -20.66 1.13
CA VAL A 155 8.62 -19.63 0.52
C VAL A 155 9.42 -20.19 -0.66
N ASN A 156 10.01 -21.38 -0.51
CA ASN A 156 10.76 -22.04 -1.59
C ASN A 156 9.87 -22.38 -2.80
N ASP A 157 8.58 -22.71 -2.59
CA ASP A 157 7.62 -22.87 -3.69
C ASP A 157 7.34 -21.53 -4.39
N MET A 158 7.20 -20.44 -3.63
CA MET A 158 6.94 -19.10 -4.18
C MET A 158 8.14 -18.49 -4.90
N GLU A 159 9.37 -18.72 -4.45
CA GLU A 159 10.59 -18.25 -5.12
C GLU A 159 10.76 -18.84 -6.53
N SER A 160 10.09 -19.97 -6.82
CA SER A 160 10.06 -20.55 -8.17
C SER A 160 9.10 -19.86 -9.14
N ASP A 161 8.25 -18.94 -8.66
CA ASP A 161 7.30 -18.22 -9.50
C ASP A 161 7.99 -17.14 -10.33
N PRO A 162 7.74 -17.05 -11.65
CA PRO A 162 8.33 -16.00 -12.48
C PRO A 162 7.85 -14.58 -12.16
N ASP A 163 6.80 -14.42 -11.35
CA ASP A 163 6.29 -13.13 -10.90
C ASP A 163 6.81 -12.72 -9.50
N ILE A 164 7.74 -13.48 -8.91
CA ILE A 164 8.42 -13.17 -7.64
C ILE A 164 9.94 -13.07 -7.85
N ASP A 165 10.54 -11.96 -7.40
CA ASP A 165 11.99 -11.73 -7.51
C ASP A 165 12.76 -12.14 -6.25
N ALA A 166 12.17 -11.95 -5.07
CA ALA A 166 12.81 -12.23 -3.80
C ALA A 166 11.79 -12.52 -2.70
N VAL A 167 12.18 -13.35 -1.73
CA VAL A 167 11.36 -13.67 -0.55
C VAL A 167 12.22 -13.66 0.70
N SER A 168 11.64 -13.19 1.80
CA SER A 168 12.28 -13.12 3.10
C SER A 168 11.29 -13.39 4.22
N ILE A 169 11.79 -13.92 5.33
CA ILE A 169 10.98 -14.25 6.50
C ILE A 169 11.51 -13.52 7.73
N GLY A 170 10.63 -13.29 8.70
CA GLY A 170 11.04 -12.60 9.90
C GLY A 170 9.99 -12.46 10.99
N ILE A 171 10.32 -11.59 11.92
CA ILE A 171 9.51 -11.18 13.05
C ILE A 171 9.30 -9.66 12.97
N LYS A 172 8.05 -9.24 12.96
CA LYS A 172 7.64 -7.87 13.22
C LYS A 172 6.87 -7.83 14.54
N THR A 173 7.25 -6.93 15.44
CA THR A 173 6.50 -6.70 16.67
C THR A 173 6.58 -5.24 17.10
N SER A 174 5.63 -4.80 17.94
CA SER A 174 5.67 -3.49 18.57
C SER A 174 6.45 -3.56 19.88
N VAL A 175 7.35 -2.60 20.08
CA VAL A 175 8.21 -2.47 21.25
C VAL A 175 8.18 -1.05 21.80
N SER A 176 8.61 -0.90 23.04
CA SER A 176 8.91 0.41 23.62
C SER A 176 10.42 0.52 23.83
N ILE A 177 11.00 1.63 23.39
CA ILE A 177 12.43 1.90 23.46
C ILE A 177 12.68 3.00 24.49
N LYS A 178 13.68 2.79 25.33
CA LYS A 178 14.13 3.76 26.32
C LYS A 178 15.64 3.91 26.24
N VAL A 179 16.12 5.14 26.32
CA VAL A 179 17.55 5.43 26.41
C VAL A 179 17.90 5.61 27.89
N PRO A 180 18.69 4.71 28.53
CA PRO A 180 18.90 4.74 29.98
C PRO A 180 19.55 6.05 30.49
N ASP A 181 20.44 6.61 29.68
CA ASP A 181 21.21 7.82 30.03
C ASP A 181 20.45 9.12 29.71
N ARG A 182 19.29 9.02 29.05
CA ARG A 182 18.44 10.15 28.67
C ARG A 182 17.02 9.98 29.23
N LYS A 183 16.21 11.03 29.19
CA LYS A 183 14.78 10.96 29.55
C LYS A 183 13.89 10.76 28.32
N THR A 184 14.47 10.28 27.22
CA THR A 184 13.77 9.99 25.97
C THR A 184 13.26 8.55 25.99
N VAL A 185 11.99 8.40 25.63
CA VAL A 185 11.28 7.13 25.55
C VAL A 185 10.40 7.19 24.33
N GLU A 186 10.42 6.13 23.53
CA GLU A 186 9.48 5.90 22.45
C GLU A 186 8.55 4.75 22.85
N PRO A 187 7.30 5.04 23.25
CA PRO A 187 6.37 4.00 23.69
C PRO A 187 5.87 3.09 22.56
N HIS A 188 5.93 3.52 21.29
CA HIS A 188 5.47 2.79 20.13
C HIS A 188 6.52 2.80 19.02
N ALA A 189 7.44 1.85 19.10
CA ALA A 189 8.41 1.56 18.05
C ALA A 189 8.14 0.20 17.42
N HIS A 190 8.75 -0.05 16.27
CA HIS A 190 8.69 -1.33 15.59
C HIS A 190 10.02 -2.05 15.68
N TRP A 191 9.98 -3.31 16.09
CA TRP A 191 11.13 -4.20 15.98
C TRP A 191 10.92 -5.13 14.81
N LEU A 192 11.77 -4.98 13.81
CA LEU A 192 11.79 -5.82 12.63
C LEU A 192 13.06 -6.68 12.61
N ALA A 193 12.89 -7.98 12.70
CA ALA A 193 13.99 -8.93 12.62
C ALA A 193 13.80 -9.87 11.44
N MET A 194 14.64 -9.77 10.43
CA MET A 194 14.53 -10.56 9.19
C MET A 194 15.68 -11.56 9.11
N ASP A 195 15.49 -12.60 8.29
CA ASP A 195 16.56 -13.55 7.96
C ASP A 195 17.60 -12.87 7.08
N GLY A 196 18.84 -12.80 7.57
CA GLY A 196 19.91 -12.06 6.94
C GLY A 196 20.41 -12.66 5.64
N GLU A 197 20.26 -13.97 5.43
CA GLU A 197 20.67 -14.61 4.18
C GLU A 197 19.61 -14.43 3.10
N LEU A 198 18.33 -14.62 3.44
CA LEU A 198 17.23 -14.37 2.51
C LEU A 198 17.12 -12.89 2.13
N GLN A 199 17.45 -11.96 3.04
CA GLN A 199 17.45 -10.54 2.72
C GLN A 199 18.64 -10.07 1.86
N GLN A 200 19.49 -11.01 1.43
CA GLN A 200 20.56 -10.76 0.45
C GLN A 200 20.27 -11.37 -0.93
N THR A 201 19.12 -12.03 -1.10
CA THR A 201 18.74 -12.63 -2.38
C THR A 201 17.95 -11.65 -3.26
N GLY A 202 17.95 -11.89 -4.56
CA GLY A 202 17.12 -11.16 -5.52
C GLY A 202 17.38 -9.65 -5.55
N THR A 203 16.31 -8.88 -5.36
CA THR A 203 16.22 -7.42 -5.51
C THR A 203 16.37 -6.65 -4.20
N TRP A 204 16.46 -7.31 -3.05
CA TRP A 204 16.51 -6.65 -1.74
C TRP A 204 17.69 -5.68 -1.62
N ASN A 205 17.41 -4.46 -1.19
CA ASN A 205 18.46 -3.49 -0.90
C ASN A 205 18.93 -3.61 0.56
N PRO A 206 20.16 -3.15 0.88
CA PRO A 206 20.56 -2.93 2.27
C PRO A 206 19.63 -1.92 2.96
N LEU A 207 19.48 -2.03 4.28
CA LEU A 207 18.68 -1.11 5.08
C LEU A 207 19.17 0.32 4.91
N GLY A 208 18.34 1.21 4.37
CA GLY A 208 18.73 2.59 4.07
C GLY A 208 19.19 2.81 2.63
N GLY A 209 19.12 1.80 1.76
CA GLY A 209 19.48 1.86 0.35
C GLY A 209 20.95 1.56 0.06
N ALA A 210 21.45 2.05 -1.07
CA ALA A 210 22.81 1.76 -1.56
C ALA A 210 23.90 2.29 -0.60
N GLY A 211 24.49 1.41 0.21
CA GLY A 211 25.47 1.74 1.26
C GLY A 211 24.94 1.62 2.68
N GLY A 212 23.71 1.14 2.84
CA GLY A 212 23.09 0.77 4.10
C GLY A 212 23.68 -0.49 4.76
N ALA A 213 23.04 -0.94 5.84
CA ALA A 213 23.44 -2.15 6.57
C ALA A 213 22.63 -3.38 6.13
N HIS A 214 23.26 -4.55 6.01
CA HIS A 214 22.52 -5.80 5.86
C HIS A 214 22.12 -6.37 7.21
N TYR A 215 21.03 -7.13 7.26
CA TYR A 215 20.61 -7.85 8.46
C TYR A 215 21.69 -8.81 8.97
N SER A 216 22.38 -9.50 8.06
CA SER A 216 23.50 -10.40 8.34
C SER A 216 24.74 -9.72 8.94
N ASP A 217 24.89 -8.41 8.76
CA ASP A 217 25.99 -7.62 9.33
C ASP A 217 25.69 -7.15 10.77
N ILE A 218 24.45 -7.32 11.25
CA ILE A 218 24.04 -6.85 12.58
C ILE A 218 24.55 -7.83 13.65
N GLU A 219 25.49 -7.38 14.47
CA GLU A 219 26.09 -8.23 15.50
C GLU A 219 25.10 -8.52 16.64
N THR A 220 25.26 -9.69 17.29
CA THR A 220 24.44 -10.04 18.46
C THR A 220 24.63 -9.03 19.60
N GLY A 221 23.52 -8.50 20.13
CA GLY A 221 23.54 -7.46 21.17
C GLY A 221 23.66 -6.04 20.62
N ASN A 222 23.83 -5.89 19.31
CA ASN A 222 23.71 -4.63 18.61
C ASN A 222 22.35 -4.53 17.90
N VAL A 223 22.05 -3.31 17.45
CA VAL A 223 20.83 -3.00 16.72
C VAL A 223 21.10 -1.89 15.70
N VAL A 224 20.47 -1.98 14.54
CA VAL A 224 20.43 -0.90 13.57
C VAL A 224 19.12 -0.15 13.78
N VAL A 225 19.15 1.18 13.70
CA VAL A 225 17.96 2.02 13.90
C VAL A 225 17.75 2.91 12.68
N ASN A 226 16.52 3.25 12.34
CA ASN A 226 16.28 4.25 11.29
C ASN A 226 16.54 5.68 11.78
N GLU A 227 16.64 6.61 10.85
CA GLU A 227 16.81 8.04 11.12
C GLU A 227 15.69 8.61 11.99
N GLU A 228 14.45 8.18 11.78
CA GLU A 228 13.30 8.62 12.61
C GLU A 228 13.50 8.23 14.08
N ALA A 229 13.88 6.98 14.36
CA ALA A 229 14.21 6.54 15.71
C ALA A 229 15.38 7.32 16.30
N ALA A 230 16.40 7.62 15.48
CA ALA A 230 17.56 8.35 15.92
C ALA A 230 17.25 9.83 16.24
N GLU A 231 16.40 10.48 15.46
CA GLU A 231 15.97 11.86 15.72
C GLU A 231 15.08 11.92 16.96
N GLN A 232 14.05 11.08 17.04
CA GLN A 232 13.07 11.08 18.13
C GLN A 232 13.67 10.74 19.50
N LEU A 233 14.65 9.84 19.54
CA LEU A 233 15.32 9.41 20.76
C LEU A 233 16.68 10.08 21.00
N GLU A 234 17.09 10.98 20.09
CA GLU A 234 18.40 11.65 20.07
C GLU A 234 19.58 10.65 20.11
N LEU A 235 19.53 9.61 19.29
CA LEU A 235 20.51 8.51 19.29
C LEU A 235 21.76 8.82 18.47
N GLN A 236 22.86 8.23 18.90
CA GLN A 236 24.13 8.18 18.21
C GLN A 236 24.63 6.73 18.15
N VAL A 237 25.47 6.43 17.16
CA VAL A 237 26.16 5.14 17.08
C VAL A 237 26.98 4.93 18.36
N GLY A 238 26.78 3.77 19.01
CA GLY A 238 27.36 3.41 20.30
C GLY A 238 26.45 3.63 21.51
N ASP A 239 25.29 4.28 21.34
CA ASP A 239 24.33 4.47 22.43
C ASP A 239 23.67 3.15 22.85
N ARG A 240 23.27 3.09 24.12
CA ARG A 240 22.58 1.91 24.69
C ARG A 240 21.07 2.13 24.69
N LEU A 241 20.34 1.13 24.23
CA LEU A 241 18.88 1.09 24.22
C LEU A 241 18.39 0.00 25.16
N GLU A 242 17.33 0.30 25.92
CA GLU A 242 16.52 -0.64 26.67
C GLU A 242 15.21 -0.83 25.89
N VAL A 243 15.07 -2.00 25.26
CA VAL A 243 13.91 -2.34 24.44
C VAL A 243 13.03 -3.30 25.23
N SER A 244 11.76 -2.96 25.38
CA SER A 244 10.78 -3.78 26.10
C SER A 244 9.59 -4.11 25.20
N TRP A 245 8.98 -5.27 25.43
CA TRP A 245 7.81 -5.71 24.66
C TRP A 245 6.78 -6.34 25.58
N THR A 246 5.56 -6.45 25.08
CA THR A 246 4.52 -7.21 25.76
C THR A 246 4.64 -8.67 25.34
N ASP A 247 4.61 -9.57 26.33
CA ASP A 247 4.55 -11.01 26.11
C ASP A 247 3.44 -11.61 26.99
N ILE A 248 2.53 -12.35 26.37
CA ILE A 248 1.39 -12.98 27.03
C ILE A 248 1.56 -14.49 26.90
N ASN A 249 1.88 -15.13 28.02
CA ASN A 249 1.98 -16.57 28.10
C ASN A 249 0.96 -17.07 29.13
N ALA A 250 0.06 -17.97 28.71
CA ALA A 250 -0.97 -18.58 29.55
C ALA A 250 -1.81 -17.58 30.38
N GLY A 251 -2.15 -16.43 29.80
CA GLY A 251 -2.95 -15.38 30.45
C GLY A 251 -2.18 -14.47 31.42
N VAL A 252 -0.87 -14.68 31.59
CA VAL A 252 -0.01 -13.78 32.37
C VAL A 252 0.67 -12.79 31.42
N VAL A 253 0.39 -11.49 31.63
CA VAL A 253 1.06 -10.41 30.92
C VAL A 253 2.40 -10.14 31.58
N SER A 254 3.48 -10.32 30.83
CA SER A 254 4.83 -9.94 31.22
C SER A 254 5.38 -8.85 30.30
N ARG A 255 6.35 -8.09 30.80
CA ARG A 255 7.11 -7.11 29.99
C ARG A 255 8.60 -7.43 30.05
N PRO A 256 9.07 -8.41 29.25
CA PRO A 256 10.49 -8.65 29.11
C PRO A 256 11.19 -7.42 28.54
N MET A 257 12.50 -7.33 28.79
CA MET A 257 13.36 -6.26 28.28
C MET A 257 14.70 -6.83 27.83
N ALA A 258 15.27 -6.24 26.79
CA ALA A 258 16.62 -6.51 26.31
C ALA A 258 17.39 -5.20 26.13
N ASN A 259 18.70 -5.29 26.28
CA ASN A 259 19.59 -4.17 26.05
C ASN A 259 20.31 -4.34 24.73
N PHE A 260 20.34 -3.29 23.92
CA PHE A 260 21.06 -3.24 22.66
C PHE A 260 22.02 -2.06 22.60
N THR A 261 23.01 -2.14 21.73
CA THR A 261 23.89 -1.02 21.37
C THR A 261 23.64 -0.60 19.93
N VAL A 262 23.46 0.70 19.67
CA VAL A 262 23.25 1.21 18.32
C VAL A 262 24.51 0.99 17.50
N GLN A 263 24.46 0.10 16.50
CA GLN A 263 25.58 -0.20 15.61
C GLN A 263 25.62 0.73 14.41
N ALA A 264 24.45 1.03 13.83
CA ALA A 264 24.33 1.96 12.72
C ALA A 264 22.98 2.68 12.76
N ILE A 265 22.97 3.87 12.17
CA ILE A 265 21.76 4.62 11.88
C ILE A 265 21.62 4.63 10.36
N VAL A 266 20.48 4.17 9.85
CA VAL A 266 20.20 4.03 8.42
C VAL A 266 19.09 4.97 8.01
N SER A 267 19.06 5.36 6.73
CA SER A 267 17.95 6.12 6.17
C SER A 267 16.63 5.42 6.45
N THR A 268 15.58 6.21 6.68
CA THR A 268 14.20 5.70 6.79
C THR A 268 13.70 5.11 5.47
N THR A 269 14.31 5.50 4.35
CA THR A 269 14.05 4.96 3.02
C THR A 269 14.68 3.58 2.83
N ALA A 270 14.08 2.74 1.99
CA ALA A 270 14.55 1.41 1.62
C ALA A 270 14.82 0.52 2.85
N THR A 271 13.85 0.46 3.77
CA THR A 271 13.94 -0.36 4.98
C THR A 271 13.08 -1.61 4.92
N GLY A 272 12.25 -1.76 3.88
CA GLY A 272 11.28 -2.86 3.81
C GLY A 272 10.16 -2.73 4.85
N PHE A 273 9.96 -1.53 5.42
CA PHE A 273 9.04 -1.32 6.53
C PHE A 273 7.75 -0.63 6.08
N VAL A 274 6.64 -1.36 6.26
CA VAL A 274 5.30 -1.01 5.76
C VAL A 274 4.63 0.20 6.41
N GLN A 275 5.09 0.70 7.55
CA GLN A 275 4.45 1.86 8.21
C GLN A 275 5.16 3.18 7.91
N GLY A 276 5.50 3.41 6.64
CA GLY A 276 5.97 4.71 6.16
C GLY A 276 7.22 5.23 6.86
N GLY A 277 8.03 4.34 7.43
CA GLY A 277 9.26 4.74 8.09
C GLY A 277 9.15 5.19 9.55
N ASP A 278 8.06 4.85 10.27
CA ASP A 278 7.97 5.06 11.72
C ASP A 278 9.21 4.52 12.47
N THR A 279 9.45 5.01 13.69
CA THR A 279 10.57 4.59 14.55
C THR A 279 10.72 3.07 14.60
N ALA A 280 11.82 2.59 14.02
CA ALA A 280 12.08 1.17 13.83
C ALA A 280 13.50 0.78 14.26
N ILE A 281 13.60 -0.45 14.76
CA ILE A 281 14.85 -1.11 15.09
C ILE A 281 14.96 -2.44 14.34
N PHE A 282 16.17 -2.75 13.91
CA PHE A 282 16.48 -3.88 13.05
C PHE A 282 17.52 -4.78 13.71
N THR A 283 17.25 -6.08 13.71
CA THR A 283 18.18 -7.11 14.18
C THR A 283 18.09 -8.35 13.30
N GLU A 284 19.03 -9.26 13.43
CA GLU A 284 18.91 -10.57 12.80
C GLU A 284 17.75 -11.40 13.41
N LEU A 285 17.09 -12.24 12.59
CA LEU A 285 15.96 -13.09 13.01
C LEU A 285 16.28 -13.93 14.25
N ALA A 286 17.46 -14.56 14.27
CA ALA A 286 17.89 -15.43 15.37
C ALA A 286 17.90 -14.70 16.72
N VAL A 287 18.28 -13.42 16.76
CA VAL A 287 18.34 -12.61 17.99
C VAL A 287 16.94 -12.39 18.56
N ALA A 288 15.98 -12.04 17.70
CA ALA A 288 14.59 -11.85 18.12
C ALA A 288 13.95 -13.17 18.59
N GLN A 289 14.21 -14.26 17.89
CA GLN A 289 13.73 -15.59 18.27
C GLN A 289 14.26 -16.03 19.64
N GLU A 290 15.56 -15.86 19.90
CA GLU A 290 16.17 -16.22 21.18
C GLU A 290 15.59 -15.39 22.33
N LEU A 291 15.59 -14.05 22.19
CA LEU A 291 15.14 -13.13 23.23
C LEU A 291 13.65 -13.27 23.57
N ARG A 292 12.83 -13.69 22.60
CA ARG A 292 11.40 -13.90 22.79
C ARG A 292 11.03 -15.34 23.16
N HIS A 293 12.00 -16.25 23.24
CA HIS A 293 11.75 -17.69 23.44
C HIS A 293 10.85 -18.30 22.36
N ARG A 294 11.03 -17.85 21.11
CA ARG A 294 10.24 -18.20 19.91
C ARG A 294 11.14 -18.82 18.83
N THR A 295 12.08 -19.67 19.23
CA THR A 295 13.02 -20.31 18.30
C THR A 295 12.29 -21.18 17.27
N GLY A 296 12.55 -20.92 15.98
CA GLY A 296 11.88 -21.63 14.90
C GLY A 296 10.45 -21.15 14.61
N GLU A 297 10.05 -19.98 15.12
CA GLU A 297 8.80 -19.32 14.79
C GLU A 297 9.05 -17.97 14.12
N ILE A 298 8.16 -17.60 13.20
CA ILE A 298 8.13 -16.31 12.50
C ILE A 298 6.71 -15.73 12.57
N ASN A 299 6.53 -14.46 12.21
CA ASN A 299 5.19 -13.87 12.10
C ASN A 299 5.02 -12.94 10.89
N ARG A 300 6.06 -12.85 10.05
CA ARG A 300 6.10 -12.01 8.86
C ARG A 300 6.81 -12.76 7.74
N ILE A 301 6.23 -12.71 6.55
CA ILE A 301 6.88 -13.04 5.29
C ILE A 301 6.77 -11.81 4.39
N ALA A 302 7.86 -11.42 3.75
CA ALA A 302 7.94 -10.32 2.80
C ALA A 302 8.38 -10.86 1.43
N MET A 303 7.78 -10.39 0.36
CA MET A 303 8.10 -10.78 -1.01
C MET A 303 8.21 -9.54 -1.90
N SER A 304 9.16 -9.59 -2.82
CA SER A 304 9.29 -8.67 -3.95
C SER A 304 8.70 -9.32 -5.19
N ALA A 305 7.75 -8.65 -5.83
CA ALA A 305 7.14 -9.10 -7.07
C ALA A 305 7.91 -8.55 -8.27
N THR A 306 7.84 -9.24 -9.41
CA THR A 306 8.59 -8.79 -10.58
C THR A 306 8.12 -7.44 -11.09
N GLY A 307 9.07 -6.54 -11.26
CA GLY A 307 8.80 -5.17 -11.66
C GLY A 307 9.80 -4.23 -11.02
N GLY A 308 9.68 -2.95 -11.34
CA GLY A 308 10.19 -1.94 -10.44
C GLY A 308 9.13 -1.58 -9.41
N LEU A 309 9.54 -0.79 -8.44
CA LEU A 309 8.76 -0.21 -7.36
C LEU A 309 7.36 0.38 -7.70
N LEU A 310 7.12 0.78 -8.96
CA LEU A 310 5.82 1.30 -9.43
C LEU A 310 5.11 0.39 -10.44
N ASP A 311 5.78 -0.66 -10.92
CA ASP A 311 5.32 -1.55 -11.99
C ASP A 311 4.99 -2.98 -11.48
N ALA A 312 5.36 -3.30 -10.23
CA ALA A 312 5.14 -4.59 -9.59
C ALA A 312 3.65 -4.98 -9.46
N PHE A 313 2.74 -4.00 -9.43
CA PHE A 313 1.30 -4.22 -9.28
C PHE A 313 0.70 -5.21 -10.29
N ALA A 314 1.22 -5.23 -11.52
CA ALA A 314 0.75 -6.18 -12.54
C ALA A 314 1.21 -7.61 -12.25
N ALA A 315 2.41 -7.80 -11.68
CA ALA A 315 2.93 -9.09 -11.25
C ALA A 315 2.22 -9.58 -9.99
N GLU A 316 1.99 -8.69 -9.01
CA GLU A 316 1.20 -8.98 -7.82
C GLU A 316 -0.18 -9.58 -8.18
N GLN A 317 -0.91 -8.94 -9.10
CA GLN A 317 -2.22 -9.44 -9.51
C GLN A 317 -2.19 -10.83 -10.15
N ARG A 318 -1.08 -11.20 -10.81
CA ARG A 318 -0.91 -12.53 -11.42
C ARG A 318 -0.55 -13.58 -10.38
N VAL A 319 0.30 -13.23 -9.40
CA VAL A 319 0.79 -14.18 -8.39
C VAL A 319 -0.22 -14.40 -7.26
N LEU A 320 -1.00 -13.38 -6.86
CA LEU A 320 -1.90 -13.45 -5.70
C LEU A 320 -2.83 -14.68 -5.67
N PRO A 321 -3.48 -15.10 -6.78
CA PRO A 321 -4.30 -16.31 -6.77
C PRO A 321 -3.51 -17.59 -6.45
N ARG A 322 -2.30 -17.73 -7.02
CA ARG A 322 -1.41 -18.87 -6.73
C ARG A 322 -0.91 -18.80 -5.29
N LEU A 323 -0.46 -17.62 -4.86
CA LEU A 323 0.02 -17.37 -3.51
C LEU A 323 -1.03 -17.78 -2.48
N ASN A 324 -2.29 -17.34 -2.63
CA ASN A 324 -3.36 -17.74 -1.73
C ASN A 324 -3.57 -19.25 -1.72
N SER A 325 -3.60 -19.91 -2.89
CA SER A 325 -3.80 -21.36 -2.95
C SER A 325 -2.65 -22.17 -2.35
N SER A 326 -1.41 -21.70 -2.50
CA SER A 326 -0.22 -22.35 -1.94
C SER A 326 -0.14 -22.11 -0.43
N PHE A 327 -0.46 -20.89 0.01
CA PHE A 327 -0.54 -20.54 1.43
C PHE A 327 -1.63 -21.35 2.14
N ASP A 328 -2.83 -21.46 1.56
CA ASP A 328 -3.92 -22.30 2.09
C ASP A 328 -3.53 -23.78 2.17
N ALA A 329 -2.72 -24.28 1.24
CA ALA A 329 -2.23 -25.66 1.26
C ALA A 329 -1.11 -25.90 2.29
N ALA A 330 -0.32 -24.86 2.57
CA ALA A 330 0.78 -24.92 3.54
C ALA A 330 0.30 -24.77 4.98
N LEU A 331 -0.80 -24.06 5.22
CA LEU A 331 -1.37 -23.88 6.54
C LEU A 331 -1.97 -25.18 7.10
N LEU A 332 -1.50 -25.58 8.28
CA LEU A 332 -2.12 -26.65 9.05
C LEU A 332 -3.15 -26.08 10.04
N GLY A 333 -4.10 -26.91 10.47
CA GLY A 333 -5.06 -26.51 11.51
C GLY A 333 -4.39 -25.99 12.78
N ILE A 334 -3.24 -26.58 13.16
CA ILE A 334 -2.45 -26.14 14.31
C ILE A 334 -1.81 -24.76 14.11
N ASP A 335 -1.46 -24.40 12.87
CA ASP A 335 -0.92 -23.07 12.54
C ASP A 335 -2.02 -22.00 12.62
N ALA A 336 -3.27 -22.37 12.38
CA ALA A 336 -4.45 -21.54 12.63
C ALA A 336 -4.85 -21.49 14.13
N GLY A 337 -4.06 -22.12 15.01
CA GLY A 337 -4.32 -22.19 16.44
C GLY A 337 -5.32 -23.27 16.85
N LEU A 338 -5.65 -24.24 15.99
CA LEU A 338 -6.49 -25.37 16.37
C LEU A 338 -5.65 -26.48 17.00
N ASP A 339 -5.94 -26.80 18.26
CA ASP A 339 -5.39 -27.98 18.91
C ASP A 339 -6.36 -29.16 18.76
N ILE A 340 -5.82 -30.27 18.25
CA ILE A 340 -6.57 -31.48 17.97
C ILE A 340 -6.02 -32.61 18.83
N ALA A 341 -6.72 -32.90 19.92
CA ALA A 341 -6.36 -33.98 20.82
C ALA A 341 -7.06 -35.28 20.42
N THR A 342 -6.28 -36.32 20.14
CA THR A 342 -6.80 -37.68 19.92
C THR A 342 -6.87 -38.43 21.25
N ILE A 343 -7.99 -39.11 21.52
CA ILE A 343 -8.15 -40.02 22.67
C ILE A 343 -8.31 -41.44 22.12
N PRO A 344 -7.21 -42.20 21.94
CA PRO A 344 -7.24 -43.49 21.24
C PRO A 344 -8.15 -44.53 21.89
N ASP A 345 -8.21 -44.56 23.23
CA ASP A 345 -8.99 -45.53 23.99
C ASP A 345 -10.51 -45.32 23.84
N GLU A 346 -10.93 -44.09 23.52
CA GLU A 346 -12.34 -43.72 23.32
C GLU A 346 -12.69 -43.58 21.83
N PHE A 347 -11.72 -43.76 20.93
CA PHE A 347 -11.84 -43.47 19.50
C PHE A 347 -12.44 -42.08 19.23
N SER A 348 -12.09 -41.10 20.06
CA SER A 348 -12.64 -39.74 20.00
C SER A 348 -11.55 -38.71 19.66
N LEU A 349 -12.00 -37.61 19.08
CA LEU A 349 -11.19 -36.46 18.70
C LEU A 349 -11.79 -35.22 19.37
N ALA A 350 -10.97 -34.46 20.09
CA ALA A 350 -11.36 -33.18 20.65
C ALA A 350 -10.65 -32.08 19.85
N VAL A 351 -11.41 -31.07 19.41
CA VAL A 351 -10.88 -29.89 18.74
C VAL A 351 -11.15 -28.69 19.62
N GLN A 352 -10.11 -27.91 19.91
CA GLN A 352 -10.20 -26.67 20.66
C GLN A 352 -9.39 -25.58 19.95
N SER A 353 -9.76 -24.33 20.14
CA SER A 353 -8.91 -23.21 19.72
C SER A 353 -7.92 -22.90 20.85
N THR A 354 -6.69 -22.63 20.46
CA THR A 354 -5.63 -22.07 21.31
C THR A 354 -5.36 -20.60 20.95
N ALA A 355 -6.00 -20.10 19.89
CA ALA A 355 -5.97 -18.71 19.49
C ALA A 355 -7.05 -17.89 20.23
N GLY A 356 -6.76 -16.62 20.48
CA GLY A 356 -7.71 -15.68 21.11
C GLY A 356 -8.19 -16.15 22.48
N ASP A 357 -9.51 -16.28 22.63
CA ASP A 357 -10.18 -16.65 23.89
C ASP A 357 -10.15 -18.18 24.18
N GLY A 358 -9.49 -18.96 23.33
CA GLY A 358 -9.45 -20.42 23.46
C GLY A 358 -10.78 -21.11 23.08
N LEU A 359 -11.62 -20.42 22.30
CA LEU A 359 -12.94 -20.88 21.87
C LEU A 359 -13.00 -20.97 20.36
N LEU A 360 -13.66 -22.02 19.86
CA LEU A 360 -14.03 -22.09 18.45
C LEU A 360 -15.14 -21.08 18.18
N SER A 361 -14.98 -20.28 17.14
CA SER A 361 -16.01 -19.41 16.61
C SER A 361 -17.17 -20.22 16.02
N GLY A 362 -18.34 -19.60 15.91
CA GLY A 362 -19.51 -20.26 15.31
C GLY A 362 -19.26 -20.73 13.88
N VAL A 363 -18.44 -19.97 13.12
CA VAL A 363 -18.07 -20.29 11.73
C VAL A 363 -17.14 -21.51 11.68
N GLU A 364 -16.18 -21.62 12.59
CA GLU A 364 -15.29 -22.78 12.67
C GLU A 364 -16.07 -24.05 13.05
N VAL A 365 -17.00 -23.95 14.00
CA VAL A 365 -17.87 -25.08 14.38
C VAL A 365 -18.76 -25.51 13.21
N GLU A 366 -19.34 -24.56 12.47
CA GLU A 366 -20.15 -24.84 11.28
C GLU A 366 -19.30 -25.51 10.19
N SER A 367 -18.11 -24.98 9.90
CA SER A 367 -17.18 -25.55 8.91
C SER A 367 -16.71 -26.96 9.28
N LEU A 368 -16.37 -27.20 10.55
CA LEU A 368 -16.02 -28.54 11.04
C LEU A 368 -17.18 -29.51 10.86
N ARG A 369 -18.42 -29.08 11.17
CA ARG A 369 -19.62 -29.90 11.01
C ARG A 369 -19.89 -30.25 9.55
N GLU A 370 -19.78 -29.27 8.65
CA GLU A 370 -19.96 -29.51 7.21
C GLU A 370 -18.91 -30.48 6.68
N ASN A 371 -17.64 -30.29 7.03
CA ASN A 371 -16.55 -31.17 6.60
C ASN A 371 -16.65 -32.58 7.20
N LEU A 372 -17.13 -32.72 8.44
CA LEU A 372 -17.35 -34.03 9.09
C LEU A 372 -18.32 -34.92 8.32
N THR A 373 -19.33 -34.34 7.65
CA THR A 373 -20.24 -35.14 6.80
C THR A 373 -19.52 -35.85 5.66
N THR A 374 -18.37 -35.33 5.23
CA THR A 374 -17.52 -35.91 4.18
C THR A 374 -16.41 -36.77 4.76
N ILE A 375 -15.74 -36.32 5.82
CA ILE A 375 -14.56 -36.98 6.41
C ILE A 375 -14.95 -38.20 7.25
N ALA A 376 -16.03 -38.10 8.02
CA ALA A 376 -16.47 -39.15 8.95
C ALA A 376 -18.00 -39.15 9.10
N PRO A 377 -18.76 -39.62 8.08
CA PRO A 377 -20.23 -39.50 8.04
C PRO A 377 -20.97 -40.24 9.17
N ASN A 378 -20.30 -41.17 9.84
CA ASN A 378 -20.87 -41.95 10.96
C ASN A 378 -20.36 -41.47 12.33
N ALA A 379 -19.58 -40.41 12.40
CA ALA A 379 -19.08 -39.87 13.67
C ALA A 379 -20.20 -39.14 14.43
N SER A 380 -20.26 -39.36 15.75
CA SER A 380 -21.14 -38.59 16.64
C SER A 380 -20.41 -37.32 17.07
N VAL A 381 -21.02 -36.17 16.86
CA VAL A 381 -20.46 -34.86 17.23
C VAL A 381 -21.13 -34.36 18.51
N VAL A 382 -20.32 -33.95 19.49
CA VAL A 382 -20.80 -33.28 20.71
C VAL A 382 -20.19 -31.89 20.74
N GLU A 383 -21.04 -30.88 20.74
CA GLU A 383 -20.64 -29.48 20.84
C GLU A 383 -20.90 -28.98 22.25
N MET A 384 -19.87 -28.43 22.89
CA MET A 384 -19.97 -27.89 24.24
C MET A 384 -19.91 -26.37 24.17
N LEU A 385 -21.01 -25.70 24.56
CA LEU A 385 -21.01 -24.25 24.71
C LEU A 385 -20.20 -23.89 25.96
N MET A 386 -19.10 -23.17 25.77
CA MET A 386 -18.28 -22.65 26.87
C MET A 386 -18.49 -21.14 26.99
N ALA A 387 -18.71 -20.68 28.22
CA ALA A 387 -18.79 -19.26 28.56
C ALA A 387 -17.61 -18.91 29.47
N PRO A 388 -16.59 -18.17 28.99
CA PRO A 388 -15.43 -17.85 29.79
C PRO A 388 -15.84 -16.87 30.90
N LEU A 389 -15.49 -17.19 32.14
CA LEU A 389 -15.66 -16.29 33.28
C LEU A 389 -14.36 -15.49 33.45
N ALA A 390 -14.28 -14.31 32.83
CA ALA A 390 -13.17 -13.38 33.03
C ALA A 390 -13.45 -12.42 34.20
N GLY A 391 -12.44 -12.13 35.03
CA GLY A 391 -12.50 -11.06 36.03
C GLY A 391 -13.18 -11.40 37.38
N LEU A 392 -13.31 -12.67 37.75
CA LEU A 392 -13.74 -13.03 39.10
C LEU A 392 -12.60 -12.84 40.11
N SER A 393 -12.41 -11.61 40.57
CA SER A 393 -11.63 -11.34 41.78
C SER A 393 -12.51 -11.50 43.02
N HIS A 394 -12.08 -12.33 43.97
CA HIS A 394 -12.73 -12.42 45.29
C HIS A 394 -12.29 -11.27 46.22
N GLU A 395 -11.14 -10.67 45.97
CA GLU A 395 -10.61 -9.53 46.73
C GLU A 395 -10.42 -8.35 45.77
N GLY A 396 -11.37 -7.42 45.75
CA GLY A 396 -11.34 -6.28 44.85
C GLY A 396 -10.03 -5.49 44.93
N VAL A 397 -9.19 -5.65 43.91
CA VAL A 397 -8.15 -4.72 43.43
C VAL A 397 -8.06 -4.85 41.93
#